data_AF-A0A3R7T0J9-F1
#
_entry.id   AF-A0A3R7T0J9-F1
#
_cell.length_a   1.000
_cell.length_b   1.000
_cell.length_c   1.000
_cell.angle_alpha   90.00
_cell.angle_beta   90.00
_cell.angle_gamma   90.00
#
_symmetry.space_group_name_H-M   'P 1'
#
loop_
_entity.id
_entity.type
_entity.pdbx_description
1 polymer ?
#
loop_
_entity_poly.entity_id
_entity_poly.type
_entity_poly.pdbx_seq_one_letter_code
_entity_poly.pdbx_strand_id
1 'polypeptide(L)'
;MLSKRIKQKLFFQCMLLIGAAAMAQKADISSYKVTFGFERPDYLKTIKTFSYEIQDDGEYWNYQPNPEHYPEDAYPDLASLTDGVFIDGLQQVDENADLKIITGFLGNQLRMDNGLIQLNGTINLMLIVHGDKLLHTLTEDVQLSVVVNPDNYPLDSPTHRNQTKAKILTKHVQDFINEHQYLLIKNPEVNIPFGVFKKTKTDDTEIFNATSKTFIEGIMKSPSDERVLNEAITYWKSQIDADFGKKIKDKIKDKVICVNLASVSILKGDMNGAKKYYQTVKENSGFFDTWTVDYDKLFRKTDYINGLKNQSLPSITIYPNSAYFITIDESGLYTFKNKEREFSKIEIERFIPTVQSGITSLDSYRKPRVFIYEKENDVRWIMHKGGTHNQIVTSTGKEIIFREENGDFKPYIKQKNGDYSIYHGH
;
A
#
# COMPACT_ATOMS: atom_id res chain seq x y z
N MET A 1 18.54 34.85 -6.76
CA MET A 1 19.17 34.12 -5.63
C MET A 1 18.99 34.92 -4.35
N LEU A 2 18.33 34.39 -3.32
CA LEU A 2 18.26 35.03 -1.99
C LEU A 2 19.64 35.08 -1.33
N SER A 3 20.03 36.24 -0.81
CA SER A 3 21.34 36.44 -0.18
C SER A 3 21.50 35.54 1.06
N LYS A 4 22.74 35.11 1.35
CA LYS A 4 23.08 34.20 2.46
C LYS A 4 22.53 34.68 3.82
N ARG A 5 22.51 36.00 4.04
CA ARG A 5 21.94 36.64 5.24
C ARG A 5 20.40 36.53 5.31
N ILE A 6 19.70 36.58 4.18
CA ILE A 6 18.24 36.43 4.16
C ILE A 6 17.83 34.97 4.43
N LYS A 7 18.57 34.00 3.87
CA LYS A 7 18.36 32.57 4.15
C LYS A 7 18.58 32.23 5.63
N GLN A 8 19.63 32.76 6.27
CA GLN A 8 19.87 32.57 7.70
C GLN A 8 18.77 33.21 8.56
N LYS A 9 18.31 34.43 8.24
CA LYS A 9 17.20 35.07 8.95
C LYS A 9 15.89 34.29 8.81
N LEU A 10 15.57 33.80 7.62
CA LEU A 10 14.39 32.94 7.41
C LEU A 10 14.49 31.65 8.22
N PHE A 11 15.65 30.99 8.22
CA PHE A 11 15.87 29.77 9.00
C PHE A 11 15.69 30.00 10.50
N PHE A 12 16.26 31.08 11.05
CA PHE A 12 16.06 31.45 12.45
C PHE A 12 14.61 31.82 12.78
N GLN A 13 13.90 32.49 11.87
CA GLN A 13 12.47 32.81 12.04
C GLN A 13 11.59 31.55 11.98
N CYS A 14 11.89 30.60 11.07
CA CYS A 14 11.21 29.30 11.04
C CYS A 14 11.50 28.48 12.30
N MET A 15 12.74 28.45 12.80
CA MET A 15 13.10 27.79 14.06
C MET A 15 12.40 28.42 15.27
N LEU A 16 12.29 29.76 15.30
CA LEU A 16 11.53 30.47 16.34
C LEU A 16 10.02 30.21 16.26
N LEU A 17 9.46 30.10 15.05
CA LEU A 17 8.05 29.73 14.83
C LEU A 17 7.77 28.28 15.25
N ILE A 18 8.67 27.35 14.93
CA ILE A 18 8.58 25.94 15.35
C ILE A 18 8.72 25.83 16.88
N GLY A 19 9.69 26.52 17.47
CA GLY A 19 9.88 26.54 18.93
C GLY A 19 8.71 27.17 19.69
N ALA A 20 8.16 28.27 19.19
CA ALA A 20 6.98 28.90 19.78
C ALA A 20 5.71 28.05 19.62
N ALA A 21 5.54 27.36 18.49
CA ALA A 21 4.42 26.43 18.27
C ALA A 21 4.53 25.18 19.17
N ALA A 22 5.74 24.63 19.35
CA ALA A 22 5.99 23.50 20.25
C ALA A 22 5.77 23.87 21.74
N MET A 23 6.10 25.11 22.14
CA MET A 23 5.78 25.63 23.48
C MET A 23 4.31 26.03 23.66
N ALA A 24 3.54 26.17 22.57
CA ALA A 24 2.12 26.52 22.59
C ALA A 24 1.15 25.31 22.57
N GLN A 25 1.63 24.09 22.34
CA GLN A 25 0.82 22.88 22.48
C GLN A 25 0.42 22.69 23.95
N LYS A 26 -0.85 22.91 24.29
CA LYS A 26 -1.40 22.64 25.64
C LYS A 26 -2.19 21.32 25.73
N ALA A 27 -2.26 20.55 24.65
CA ALA A 27 -2.75 19.18 24.64
C ALA A 27 -1.56 18.22 24.54
N ASP A 28 -1.62 17.12 25.27
CA ASP A 28 -0.68 16.01 25.20
C ASP A 28 -1.41 14.81 24.64
N ILE A 29 -1.16 14.51 23.36
CA ILE A 29 -1.84 13.45 22.61
C ILE A 29 -0.79 12.46 22.14
N SER A 30 -0.99 11.20 22.51
CA SER A 30 -0.09 10.10 22.15
C SER A 30 -0.89 8.99 21.48
N SER A 31 -0.29 8.36 20.47
CA SER A 31 -0.86 7.18 19.82
C SER A 31 -0.41 5.92 20.54
N TYR A 32 -1.37 5.04 20.82
CA TYR A 32 -1.13 3.77 21.51
C TYR A 32 -1.44 2.62 20.56
N LYS A 33 -0.58 1.59 20.58
CA LYS A 33 -0.82 0.36 19.85
C LYS A 33 -1.91 -0.44 20.54
N VAL A 34 -2.95 -0.79 19.80
CA VAL A 34 -4.03 -1.65 20.28
C VAL A 34 -4.40 -2.67 19.21
N THR A 35 -4.78 -3.86 19.66
CA THR A 35 -5.37 -4.87 18.80
C THR A 35 -6.77 -4.44 18.38
N PHE A 36 -7.04 -4.39 17.08
CA PHE A 36 -8.32 -3.96 16.54
C PHE A 36 -8.93 -5.00 15.61
N GLY A 37 -10.18 -5.39 15.87
CA GLY A 37 -10.89 -6.39 15.08
C GLY A 37 -11.54 -5.78 13.84
N PHE A 38 -11.09 -6.18 12.66
CA PHE A 38 -11.75 -5.81 11.41
C PHE A 38 -12.80 -6.85 11.01
N GLU A 39 -13.98 -6.39 10.60
CA GLU A 39 -15.03 -7.27 10.08
C GLU A 39 -14.76 -7.58 8.59
N ARG A 40 -13.90 -8.57 8.35
CA ARG A 40 -13.47 -8.96 7.00
C ARG A 40 -14.55 -9.76 6.24
N PRO A 41 -14.56 -9.74 4.89
CA PRO A 41 -15.31 -10.70 4.08
C PRO A 41 -14.96 -12.15 4.40
N ASP A 42 -15.90 -13.08 4.21
CA ASP A 42 -15.72 -14.49 4.60
C ASP A 42 -14.56 -15.16 3.88
N TYR A 43 -14.35 -14.85 2.59
CA TYR A 43 -13.25 -15.41 1.80
C TYR A 43 -11.86 -14.99 2.30
N LEU A 44 -11.74 -13.90 3.09
CA LEU A 44 -10.48 -13.52 3.74
C LEU A 44 -10.31 -14.19 5.11
N LYS A 45 -11.40 -14.66 5.74
CA LYS A 45 -11.34 -15.35 7.05
C LYS A 45 -10.77 -16.75 6.93
N THR A 46 -10.79 -17.34 5.74
CA THR A 46 -10.33 -18.71 5.48
C THR A 46 -8.84 -18.81 5.19
N ILE A 47 -8.16 -17.68 4.95
CA ILE A 47 -6.71 -17.66 4.67
C ILE A 47 -5.93 -18.14 5.88
N LYS A 48 -5.16 -19.21 5.70
CA LYS A 48 -4.27 -19.80 6.71
C LYS A 48 -2.86 -19.98 6.18
N THR A 49 -2.69 -20.13 4.87
CA THR A 49 -1.38 -20.28 4.24
C THR A 49 -1.10 -19.12 3.29
N PHE A 50 0.19 -18.83 3.07
CA PHE A 50 0.61 -17.91 2.03
C PHE A 50 1.82 -18.44 1.27
N SER A 51 1.98 -18.01 0.01
CA SER A 51 3.20 -18.16 -0.77
C SER A 51 3.67 -16.78 -1.22
N TYR A 52 4.96 -16.63 -1.45
CA TYR A 52 5.57 -15.41 -1.98
C TYR A 52 6.57 -15.77 -3.06
N GLU A 53 6.44 -15.13 -4.23
CA GLU A 53 7.41 -15.25 -5.30
C GLU A 53 7.77 -13.88 -5.88
N ILE A 54 9.03 -13.75 -6.28
CA ILE A 54 9.48 -12.70 -7.18
C ILE A 54 9.52 -13.33 -8.56
N GLN A 55 8.69 -12.84 -9.48
CA GLN A 55 8.70 -13.29 -10.86
C GLN A 55 9.81 -12.60 -11.65
N ASP A 56 10.36 -13.33 -12.61
CA ASP A 56 11.29 -12.81 -13.60
C ASP A 56 10.54 -12.32 -14.85
N ASP A 57 10.96 -11.19 -15.41
CA ASP A 57 10.49 -10.70 -16.70
C ASP A 57 11.25 -11.31 -17.89
N GLY A 58 12.30 -12.10 -17.61
CA GLY A 58 13.15 -12.73 -18.61
C GLY A 58 14.25 -11.82 -19.15
N GLU A 59 14.37 -10.56 -18.66
CA GLU A 59 15.35 -9.57 -19.13
C GLU A 59 16.22 -8.99 -17.98
N TYR A 60 15.64 -8.75 -16.80
CA TYR A 60 16.27 -7.96 -15.73
C TYR A 60 16.87 -8.80 -14.60
N TRP A 61 16.32 -9.99 -14.33
CA TRP A 61 16.89 -10.95 -13.38
C TRP A 61 17.91 -11.86 -14.05
N ASN A 62 17.65 -12.20 -15.31
CA ASN A 62 18.44 -13.11 -16.12
C ASN A 62 19.28 -12.37 -17.19
N TYR A 63 20.54 -12.10 -16.87
CA TYR A 63 21.56 -12.43 -17.86
C TYR A 63 21.54 -13.95 -17.98
N GLN A 64 21.33 -14.46 -19.20
CA GLN A 64 21.08 -15.88 -19.45
C GLN A 64 22.06 -16.80 -18.69
N PRO A 65 21.58 -17.93 -18.14
CA PRO A 65 22.48 -19.01 -17.71
C PRO A 65 23.33 -19.43 -18.91
N ASN A 66 24.64 -19.14 -18.85
CA ASN A 66 25.62 -19.71 -19.75
C ASN A 66 26.16 -20.98 -19.07
N PRO A 67 25.90 -22.20 -19.60
CA PRO A 67 26.37 -23.46 -19.00
C PRO A 67 27.90 -23.54 -18.82
N GLU A 68 28.67 -22.73 -19.57
CA GLU A 68 30.13 -22.64 -19.40
C GLU A 68 30.56 -21.77 -18.21
N HIS A 69 29.68 -20.93 -17.66
CA HIS A 69 30.00 -19.97 -16.59
C HIS A 69 29.10 -20.07 -15.35
N TYR A 70 27.90 -20.65 -15.48
CA TYR A 70 26.87 -20.73 -14.43
C TYR A 70 26.09 -22.05 -14.57
N PRO A 71 26.46 -23.13 -13.85
CA PRO A 71 25.67 -24.36 -13.85
C PRO A 71 24.29 -24.13 -13.24
N GLU A 72 23.29 -24.89 -13.72
CA GLU A 72 21.87 -24.85 -13.34
C GLU A 72 21.67 -24.87 -11.82
N ASP A 73 22.53 -25.61 -11.11
CA ASP A 73 22.50 -25.86 -9.67
C ASP A 73 23.03 -24.70 -8.81
N ALA A 74 23.60 -23.66 -9.44
CA ALA A 74 24.24 -22.51 -8.76
C ALA A 74 23.41 -21.22 -8.81
N TYR A 75 22.29 -21.22 -9.54
CA TYR A 75 21.31 -20.15 -9.40
C TYR A 75 20.50 -20.44 -8.13
N PRO A 76 20.39 -19.48 -7.19
CA PRO A 76 19.33 -19.59 -6.21
C PRO A 76 18.04 -19.61 -7.01
N ASP A 77 17.29 -20.72 -6.91
CA ASP A 77 15.84 -20.67 -7.06
C ASP A 77 15.38 -19.40 -6.33
N LEU A 78 14.68 -18.51 -7.05
CA LEU A 78 14.17 -17.25 -6.50
C LEU A 78 13.43 -17.49 -5.16
N ALA A 79 12.85 -18.68 -4.92
CA ALA A 79 12.27 -19.10 -3.65
C ALA A 79 13.28 -19.02 -2.48
N SER A 80 14.53 -19.45 -2.65
CA SER A 80 15.58 -19.35 -1.62
C SER A 80 15.98 -17.90 -1.24
N LEU A 81 15.55 -16.92 -2.04
CA LEU A 81 15.77 -15.48 -1.79
C LEU A 81 14.52 -14.78 -1.22
N THR A 82 13.45 -15.55 -1.00
CA THR A 82 12.13 -15.07 -0.56
C THR A 82 11.80 -15.43 0.90
N ASP A 83 12.67 -16.17 1.60
CA ASP A 83 12.56 -16.59 3.02
C ASP A 83 12.43 -15.46 4.07
N GLY A 84 12.26 -14.21 3.63
CA GLY A 84 12.15 -13.02 4.48
C GLY A 84 10.73 -12.52 4.71
N VAL A 85 9.71 -13.10 4.06
CA VAL A 85 8.32 -12.67 4.27
C VAL A 85 7.67 -13.49 5.38
N PHE A 86 7.08 -12.81 6.36
CA PHE A 86 6.33 -13.39 7.45
C PHE A 86 5.02 -12.64 7.64
N ILE A 87 3.93 -13.39 7.82
CA ILE A 87 2.61 -12.85 8.14
C ILE A 87 2.12 -13.54 9.40
N ASP A 88 1.88 -12.76 10.44
CA ASP A 88 1.51 -13.29 11.75
C ASP A 88 0.29 -14.22 11.67
N GLY A 89 0.41 -15.42 12.22
CA GLY A 89 -0.65 -16.43 12.20
C GLY A 89 -0.91 -17.12 10.86
N LEU A 90 -0.12 -16.88 9.82
CA LEU A 90 -0.19 -17.62 8.55
C LEU A 90 1.06 -18.48 8.35
N GLN A 91 0.89 -19.66 7.76
CA GLN A 91 1.98 -20.57 7.43
C GLN A 91 2.46 -20.33 5.98
N GLN A 92 3.77 -20.18 5.78
CA GLN A 92 4.34 -20.15 4.43
C GLN A 92 4.34 -21.55 3.82
N VAL A 93 3.91 -21.66 2.56
CA VAL A 93 3.92 -22.89 1.76
C VAL A 93 4.36 -22.56 0.32
N ASP A 94 4.96 -23.53 -0.35
CA ASP A 94 5.51 -23.32 -1.70
C ASP A 94 4.43 -23.35 -2.79
N GLU A 95 3.40 -24.19 -2.61
CA GLU A 95 2.33 -24.38 -3.59
C GLU A 95 0.96 -24.39 -2.93
N ASN A 96 -0.08 -24.11 -3.73
CA ASN A 96 -1.50 -24.18 -3.32
C ASN A 96 -1.84 -23.33 -2.07
N ALA A 97 -1.14 -22.21 -1.88
CA ALA A 97 -1.42 -21.27 -0.81
C ALA A 97 -2.81 -20.63 -0.93
N ASP A 98 -3.44 -20.33 0.21
CA ASP A 98 -4.69 -19.57 0.25
C ASP A 98 -4.51 -18.13 -0.24
N LEU A 99 -3.33 -17.57 0.01
CA LEU A 99 -2.86 -16.26 -0.45
C LEU A 99 -1.56 -16.42 -1.24
N LYS A 100 -1.54 -16.04 -2.52
CA LYS A 100 -0.33 -15.92 -3.33
C LYS A 100 0.08 -14.46 -3.40
N ILE A 101 1.34 -14.17 -3.08
CA ILE A 101 1.95 -12.85 -3.18
C ILE A 101 2.94 -12.90 -4.34
N ILE A 102 2.62 -12.20 -5.42
CA ILE A 102 3.45 -12.19 -6.63
C ILE A 102 4.01 -10.79 -6.81
N THR A 103 5.34 -10.70 -6.90
CA THR A 103 6.05 -9.44 -7.08
C THR A 103 6.83 -9.43 -8.39
N GLY A 104 6.76 -8.34 -9.13
CA GLY A 104 7.63 -8.05 -10.28
C GLY A 104 8.33 -6.71 -10.08
N PHE A 105 9.48 -6.53 -10.72
CA PHE A 105 10.27 -5.31 -10.63
C PHE A 105 10.95 -4.98 -11.95
N LEU A 106 10.75 -3.75 -12.44
CA LEU A 106 11.46 -3.20 -13.59
C LEU A 106 12.31 -2.03 -13.12
N GLY A 107 13.64 -2.08 -13.28
CA GLY A 107 14.48 -1.02 -12.75
C GLY A 107 15.95 -1.07 -13.12
N ASN A 108 16.68 -0.13 -12.53
CA ASN A 108 18.11 0.02 -12.75
C ASN A 108 18.93 -1.02 -11.97
N GLN A 109 20.17 -1.20 -12.38
CA GLN A 109 21.16 -1.94 -11.60
C GLN A 109 21.42 -1.25 -10.25
N LEU A 110 21.84 -2.03 -9.25
CA LEU A 110 22.18 -1.52 -7.93
C LEU A 110 23.26 -0.44 -8.03
N ARG A 111 22.99 0.70 -7.40
CA ARG A 111 23.93 1.81 -7.28
C ARG A 111 24.48 1.87 -5.86
N MET A 112 25.78 2.14 -5.72
CA MET A 112 26.37 2.43 -4.41
C MET A 112 26.63 3.93 -4.33
N ASP A 113 26.15 4.55 -3.25
CA ASP A 113 26.42 5.95 -2.96
C ASP A 113 26.47 6.18 -1.44
N ASN A 114 27.51 6.87 -0.96
CA ASN A 114 27.67 7.25 0.45
C ASN A 114 27.38 6.16 1.50
N GLY A 115 27.84 4.92 1.26
CA GLY A 115 27.63 3.79 2.18
C GLY A 115 26.22 3.17 2.13
N LEU A 116 25.42 3.54 1.12
CA LEU A 116 24.12 2.96 0.84
C LEU A 116 24.15 2.19 -0.48
N ILE A 117 23.36 1.11 -0.53
CA ILE A 117 22.99 0.39 -1.74
C ILE A 117 21.60 0.86 -2.13
N GLN A 118 21.47 1.38 -3.35
CA GLN A 118 20.23 1.95 -3.89
C GLN A 118 19.67 1.08 -5.01
N LEU A 119 18.37 0.81 -4.94
CA LEU A 119 17.59 0.14 -5.96
C LEU A 119 16.45 1.07 -6.40
N ASN A 120 16.46 1.45 -7.68
CA ASN A 120 15.49 2.36 -8.26
C ASN A 120 14.75 1.65 -9.40
N GLY A 121 13.43 1.72 -9.40
CA GLY A 121 12.60 1.12 -10.44
C GLY A 121 11.13 1.23 -10.14
N THR A 122 10.33 0.38 -10.77
CA THR A 122 8.89 0.25 -10.55
C THR A 122 8.63 -1.18 -10.06
N ILE A 123 7.89 -1.31 -8.96
CA ILE A 123 7.42 -2.59 -8.43
C ILE A 123 5.96 -2.79 -8.84
N ASN A 124 5.60 -4.02 -9.19
CA ASN A 124 4.22 -4.47 -9.19
C ASN A 124 4.05 -5.60 -8.16
N LEU A 125 3.08 -5.46 -7.27
CA LEU A 125 2.75 -6.43 -6.23
C LEU A 125 1.29 -6.83 -6.39
N MET A 126 1.04 -8.14 -6.44
CA MET A 126 -0.29 -8.72 -6.57
C MET A 126 -0.59 -9.60 -5.36
N LEU A 127 -1.73 -9.36 -4.72
CA LEU A 127 -2.29 -10.25 -3.69
C LEU A 127 -3.43 -11.04 -4.34
N ILE A 128 -3.28 -12.36 -4.37
CA ILE A 128 -4.22 -13.26 -5.05
C ILE A 128 -4.73 -14.26 -4.02
N VAL A 129 -6.03 -14.37 -3.86
CA VAL A 129 -6.67 -15.31 -2.92
C VAL A 129 -7.19 -16.55 -3.65
N HIS A 130 -7.61 -17.55 -2.88
CA HIS A 130 -8.16 -18.82 -3.36
C HIS A 130 -9.11 -18.68 -4.57
N GLY A 131 -8.98 -19.59 -5.54
CA GLY A 131 -9.68 -19.52 -6.83
C GLY A 131 -9.07 -18.51 -7.81
N ASP A 132 -7.78 -18.21 -7.64
CA ASP A 132 -6.98 -17.24 -8.40
C ASP A 132 -7.69 -15.90 -8.58
N LYS A 133 -8.17 -15.35 -7.46
CA LYS A 133 -8.90 -14.09 -7.40
C LYS A 133 -7.98 -12.95 -6.99
N LEU A 134 -7.81 -11.95 -7.83
CA LEU A 134 -6.97 -10.78 -7.53
C LEU A 134 -7.66 -9.88 -6.50
N LEU A 135 -7.12 -9.88 -5.28
CA LEU A 135 -7.60 -9.08 -4.14
C LEU A 135 -7.08 -7.64 -4.19
N HIS A 136 -5.80 -7.48 -4.53
CA HIS A 136 -5.13 -6.20 -4.55
C HIS A 136 -4.00 -6.19 -5.57
N THR A 137 -3.77 -5.03 -6.18
CA THR A 137 -2.58 -4.78 -6.99
C THR A 137 -2.03 -3.41 -6.64
N LEU A 138 -0.72 -3.34 -6.43
CA LEU A 138 0.00 -2.10 -6.23
C LEU A 138 1.06 -2.00 -7.32
N THR A 139 1.05 -0.88 -8.03
CA THR A 139 2.15 -0.50 -8.93
C THR A 139 2.70 0.84 -8.46
N GLU A 140 3.98 0.88 -8.14
CA GLU A 140 4.62 2.11 -7.66
C GLU A 140 6.07 2.24 -8.09
N ASP A 141 6.51 3.48 -8.28
CA ASP A 141 7.93 3.79 -8.44
C ASP A 141 8.60 3.82 -7.08
N VAL A 142 9.71 3.10 -6.96
CA VAL A 142 10.45 2.96 -5.71
C VAL A 142 11.89 3.45 -5.85
N GLN A 143 12.36 4.09 -4.78
CA GLN A 143 13.77 4.35 -4.52
C GLN A 143 14.10 3.73 -3.17
N LEU A 144 14.53 2.48 -3.20
CA LEU A 144 14.85 1.71 -2.00
C LEU A 144 16.34 1.89 -1.68
N SER A 145 16.66 2.01 -0.41
CA SER A 145 18.03 2.18 0.06
C SER A 145 18.27 1.33 1.30
N VAL A 146 19.39 0.61 1.31
CA VAL A 146 19.85 -0.15 2.48
C VAL A 146 21.29 0.21 2.80
N VAL A 147 21.65 0.13 4.08
CA VAL A 147 23.04 0.33 4.51
C VAL A 147 23.88 -0.81 3.99
N VAL A 148 25.07 -0.49 3.45
CA VAL A 148 26.02 -1.50 2.99
C VAL A 148 26.37 -2.43 4.15
N ASN A 149 26.08 -3.71 3.97
CA ASN A 149 26.42 -4.77 4.90
C ASN A 149 26.71 -6.02 4.04
N PRO A 150 27.98 -6.41 3.85
CA PRO A 150 28.32 -7.54 2.99
C PRO A 150 27.70 -8.88 3.40
N ASP A 151 27.44 -9.10 4.70
CA ASP A 151 26.83 -10.34 5.19
C ASP A 151 25.34 -10.42 4.80
N ASN A 152 24.65 -9.28 4.83
CA ASN A 152 23.23 -9.21 4.51
C ASN A 152 22.97 -8.91 3.02
N TYR A 153 23.84 -8.13 2.39
CA TYR A 153 23.72 -7.59 1.03
C TYR A 153 25.05 -7.73 0.26
N PRO A 154 25.41 -8.95 -0.19
CA PRO A 154 26.64 -9.20 -0.93
C PRO A 154 26.60 -8.58 -2.34
N LEU A 155 27.75 -8.11 -2.86
CA LEU A 155 27.83 -7.34 -4.12
C LEU A 155 29.00 -7.72 -5.05
N ASP A 156 29.79 -8.69 -4.62
CA ASP A 156 31.06 -9.15 -5.22
C ASP A 156 30.90 -9.98 -6.49
N SER A 157 29.69 -10.48 -6.78
CA SER A 157 29.38 -11.18 -8.02
C SER A 157 28.02 -10.75 -8.61
N PRO A 158 27.76 -10.98 -9.91
CA PRO A 158 26.44 -10.77 -10.50
C PRO A 158 25.32 -11.51 -9.75
N THR A 159 25.57 -12.76 -9.36
CA THR A 159 24.63 -13.56 -8.55
C THR A 159 24.35 -12.88 -7.21
N HIS A 160 25.39 -12.48 -6.47
CA HIS A 160 25.22 -11.76 -5.20
C HIS A 160 24.48 -10.43 -5.35
N ARG A 161 24.71 -9.71 -6.44
CA ARG A 161 23.93 -8.49 -6.75
C ARG A 161 22.45 -8.79 -6.93
N ASN A 162 22.10 -9.88 -7.61
CA ASN A 162 20.71 -10.31 -7.77
C ASN A 162 20.10 -10.76 -6.43
N GLN A 163 20.85 -11.48 -5.59
CA GLN A 163 20.44 -11.80 -4.22
C GLN A 163 20.17 -10.53 -3.39
N THR A 164 21.05 -9.53 -3.48
CA THR A 164 20.86 -8.25 -2.81
C THR A 164 19.62 -7.51 -3.30
N LYS A 165 19.34 -7.49 -4.61
CA LYS A 165 18.10 -6.92 -5.15
C LYS A 165 16.88 -7.63 -4.56
N ALA A 166 16.87 -8.97 -4.61
CA ALA A 166 15.77 -9.77 -4.09
C ALA A 166 15.54 -9.50 -2.60
N LYS A 167 16.60 -9.45 -1.77
CA LYS A 167 16.48 -9.10 -0.34
C LYS A 167 15.92 -7.69 -0.09
N ILE A 168 16.35 -6.70 -0.88
CA ILE A 168 15.82 -5.33 -0.80
C ILE A 168 14.32 -5.31 -1.15
N LEU A 169 13.92 -6.00 -2.23
CA LEU A 169 12.52 -6.12 -2.62
C LEU A 169 11.70 -6.88 -1.59
N THR A 170 12.18 -8.02 -1.09
CA THR A 170 11.53 -8.82 -0.04
C THR A 170 11.29 -7.99 1.22
N LYS A 171 12.25 -7.14 1.62
CA LYS A 171 12.06 -6.20 2.72
C LYS A 171 10.92 -5.20 2.44
N HIS A 172 10.87 -4.65 1.23
CA HIS A 172 9.81 -3.72 0.81
C HIS A 172 8.43 -4.40 0.79
N VAL A 173 8.37 -5.63 0.27
CA VAL A 173 7.16 -6.47 0.28
C VAL A 173 6.69 -6.74 1.71
N GLN A 174 7.61 -7.05 2.63
CA GLN A 174 7.26 -7.23 4.05
C GLN A 174 6.68 -5.94 4.66
N ASP A 175 7.26 -4.78 4.36
CA ASP A 175 6.75 -3.49 4.85
C ASP A 175 5.35 -3.22 4.27
N PHE A 176 5.12 -3.49 2.99
CA PHE A 176 3.79 -3.42 2.37
C PHE A 176 2.78 -4.35 3.06
N ILE A 177 3.14 -5.61 3.31
CA ILE A 177 2.29 -6.59 3.99
C ILE A 177 1.95 -6.11 5.40
N ASN A 178 2.93 -5.59 6.14
CA ASN A 178 2.72 -5.02 7.48
C ASN A 178 1.68 -3.89 7.46
N GLU A 179 1.73 -3.02 6.45
CA GLU A 179 0.72 -1.96 6.30
C GLU A 179 -0.68 -2.50 5.97
N HIS A 180 -0.74 -3.64 5.26
CA HIS A 180 -1.95 -4.30 4.76
C HIS A 180 -2.44 -5.49 5.60
N GLN A 181 -1.85 -5.71 6.79
CA GLN A 181 -2.22 -6.79 7.71
C GLN A 181 -3.72 -6.82 8.03
N TYR A 182 -4.42 -5.68 7.99
CA TYR A 182 -5.87 -5.59 8.18
C TYR A 182 -6.70 -6.43 7.19
N LEU A 183 -6.13 -6.81 6.04
CA LEU A 183 -6.73 -7.74 5.09
C LEU A 183 -6.50 -9.20 5.49
N LEU A 184 -5.35 -9.49 6.08
CA LEU A 184 -4.81 -10.85 6.19
C LEU A 184 -4.99 -11.46 7.58
N ILE A 185 -4.95 -10.63 8.63
CA ILE A 185 -5.13 -11.06 10.02
C ILE A 185 -6.38 -10.42 10.62
N LYS A 186 -7.04 -11.14 11.52
CA LYS A 186 -8.32 -10.70 12.14
C LYS A 186 -8.14 -9.47 13.03
N ASN A 187 -7.02 -9.45 13.74
CA ASN A 187 -6.77 -8.59 14.90
C ASN A 187 -5.38 -7.93 14.78
N PRO A 188 -5.11 -7.13 13.72
CA PRO A 188 -3.86 -6.41 13.61
C PRO A 188 -3.67 -5.37 14.72
N GLU A 189 -2.42 -5.01 14.99
CA GLU A 189 -2.11 -3.82 15.78
C GLU A 189 -2.40 -2.56 14.97
N VAL A 190 -3.09 -1.60 15.58
CA VAL A 190 -3.32 -0.26 15.04
C VAL A 190 -2.99 0.79 16.07
N ASN A 191 -2.59 1.98 15.60
CA ASN A 191 -2.36 3.13 16.46
C ASN A 191 -3.68 3.87 16.71
N ILE A 192 -4.03 4.06 17.99
CA ILE A 192 -5.21 4.82 18.41
C ILE A 192 -4.76 5.99 19.31
N PRO A 193 -5.00 7.25 18.89
CA PRO A 193 -4.64 8.43 19.67
C PRO A 193 -5.48 8.61 20.94
N PHE A 194 -4.87 8.96 22.07
CA PHE A 194 -5.58 9.45 23.25
C PHE A 194 -4.93 10.72 23.78
N GLY A 195 -5.72 11.57 24.43
CA GLY A 195 -5.33 12.92 24.82
C GLY A 195 -5.63 13.28 26.25
N VAL A 196 -4.72 14.04 26.85
CA VAL A 196 -4.91 14.74 28.13
C VAL A 196 -4.44 16.20 27.99
N PHE A 197 -4.74 17.05 28.97
CA PHE A 197 -4.21 18.42 28.98
C PHE A 197 -2.73 18.41 29.42
N LYS A 198 -1.84 19.02 28.62
CA LYS A 198 -0.38 19.06 28.91
C LYS A 198 -0.03 19.88 30.15
N LYS A 199 -0.83 20.90 30.45
CA LYS A 199 -0.69 21.74 31.65
C LYS A 199 -2.02 21.79 32.37
N THR A 200 -2.05 21.24 33.57
CA THR A 200 -3.18 21.44 34.48
C THR A 200 -3.02 22.81 35.14
N LYS A 201 -4.07 23.61 35.12
CA LYS A 201 -4.05 24.98 35.67
C LYS A 201 -5.26 25.28 36.56
N THR A 202 -6.12 24.29 36.72
CA THR A 202 -7.35 24.28 37.51
C THR A 202 -7.56 22.85 38.00
N ASP A 203 -8.21 22.70 39.15
CA ASP A 203 -8.52 21.41 39.76
C ASP A 203 -9.31 20.52 38.78
N ASP A 204 -10.23 21.11 38.00
CA ASP A 204 -11.01 20.38 36.99
C ASP A 204 -10.15 19.76 35.89
N THR A 205 -9.08 20.45 35.45
CA THR A 205 -8.13 19.86 34.48
C THR A 205 -7.28 18.75 35.09
N GLU A 206 -7.03 18.79 36.40
CA GLU A 206 -6.32 17.72 37.12
C GLU A 206 -7.20 16.48 37.27
N ILE A 207 -8.44 16.69 37.69
CA ILE A 207 -9.46 15.63 37.76
C ILE A 207 -9.66 15.01 36.38
N PHE A 208 -9.81 15.83 35.33
CA PHE A 208 -9.93 15.33 33.97
C PHE A 208 -8.76 14.45 33.55
N ASN A 209 -7.53 14.93 33.79
CA ASN A 209 -6.34 14.18 33.43
C ASN A 209 -6.22 12.88 34.24
N ALA A 210 -6.50 12.91 35.54
CA ALA A 210 -6.44 11.73 36.39
C ALA A 210 -7.45 10.68 35.94
N THR A 211 -8.72 11.06 35.79
CA THR A 211 -9.80 10.17 35.35
C THR A 211 -9.55 9.65 33.92
N SER A 212 -9.14 10.53 32.99
CA SER A 212 -8.84 10.12 31.62
C SER A 212 -7.65 9.15 31.56
N LYS A 213 -6.60 9.36 32.35
CA LYS A 213 -5.49 8.40 32.43
C LYS A 213 -5.95 7.04 32.93
N THR A 214 -6.78 6.99 33.97
CA THR A 214 -7.35 5.72 34.47
C THR A 214 -8.16 5.00 33.38
N PHE A 215 -8.98 5.73 32.61
CA PHE A 215 -9.70 5.14 31.49
C PHE A 215 -8.78 4.68 30.37
N ILE A 216 -7.81 5.50 29.95
CA ILE A 216 -6.86 5.15 28.90
C ILE A 216 -6.08 3.88 29.31
N GLU A 217 -5.55 3.82 30.52
CA GLU A 217 -4.85 2.64 31.04
C GLU A 217 -5.75 1.40 31.10
N GLY A 218 -7.02 1.56 31.51
CA GLY A 218 -8.01 0.48 31.50
C GLY A 218 -8.28 -0.05 30.09
N ILE A 219 -8.48 0.86 29.13
CA ILE A 219 -8.70 0.52 27.71
C ILE A 219 -7.46 -0.16 27.14
N MET A 220 -6.25 0.31 27.45
CA MET A 220 -5.01 -0.31 26.94
C MET A 220 -4.81 -1.73 27.46
N LYS A 221 -5.27 -2.02 28.68
CA LYS A 221 -5.24 -3.39 29.26
C LYS A 221 -6.31 -4.29 28.68
N SER A 222 -7.46 -3.74 28.29
CA SER A 222 -8.60 -4.53 27.79
C SER A 222 -9.39 -3.73 26.74
N PRO A 223 -8.90 -3.63 25.49
CA PRO A 223 -9.46 -2.72 24.48
C PRO A 223 -10.89 -3.02 24.04
N SER A 224 -11.37 -4.24 24.30
CA SER A 224 -12.73 -4.70 23.98
C SER A 224 -13.66 -4.79 25.20
N ASP A 225 -13.25 -4.30 26.38
CA ASP A 225 -14.12 -4.27 27.57
C ASP A 225 -15.21 -3.20 27.40
N GLU A 226 -16.42 -3.63 27.04
CA GLU A 226 -17.55 -2.73 26.80
C GLU A 226 -17.90 -1.87 28.02
N ARG A 227 -17.72 -2.39 29.25
CA ARG A 227 -18.04 -1.63 30.46
C ARG A 227 -17.09 -0.44 30.59
N VAL A 228 -15.78 -0.68 30.46
CA VAL A 228 -14.76 0.39 30.51
C VAL A 228 -14.96 1.40 29.39
N LEU A 229 -15.23 0.93 28.16
CA LEU A 229 -15.50 1.81 27.02
C LEU A 229 -16.75 2.68 27.25
N ASN A 230 -17.84 2.12 27.77
CA ASN A 230 -19.08 2.85 28.02
C ASN A 230 -18.94 3.88 29.15
N GLU A 231 -18.24 3.53 30.23
CA GLU A 231 -17.92 4.45 31.33
C GLU A 231 -17.08 5.62 30.82
N ALA A 232 -16.03 5.34 30.02
CA ALA A 232 -15.18 6.36 29.44
C ALA A 232 -15.94 7.29 28.46
N ILE A 233 -16.81 6.73 27.60
CA ILE A 233 -17.68 7.50 26.70
C ILE A 233 -18.60 8.43 27.50
N THR A 234 -19.25 7.90 28.55
CA THR A 234 -20.17 8.66 29.40
C THR A 234 -19.44 9.81 30.08
N TYR A 235 -18.25 9.51 30.61
CA TYR A 235 -17.39 10.51 31.22
C TYR A 235 -17.02 11.61 30.22
N TRP A 236 -16.35 11.30 29.10
CA TRP A 236 -15.89 12.34 28.17
C TRP A 236 -17.03 13.11 27.50
N LYS A 237 -18.19 12.49 27.25
CA LYS A 237 -19.37 13.23 26.77
C LYS A 237 -19.84 14.28 27.79
N SER A 238 -19.81 13.96 29.08
CA SER A 238 -20.18 14.94 30.13
C SER A 238 -19.22 16.12 30.21
N GLN A 239 -18.00 15.99 29.67
CA GLN A 239 -16.99 17.04 29.67
C GLN A 239 -17.10 18.01 28.48
N ILE A 240 -17.91 17.71 27.46
CA ILE A 240 -18.03 18.56 26.25
C ILE A 240 -18.41 20.00 26.62
N ASP A 241 -19.41 20.14 27.49
CA ASP A 241 -19.94 21.43 27.94
C ASP A 241 -19.33 21.90 29.28
N ALA A 242 -18.37 21.15 29.84
CA ALA A 242 -17.73 21.52 31.09
C ALA A 242 -16.86 22.78 30.94
N ASP A 243 -16.89 23.64 31.96
CA ASP A 243 -16.06 24.84 32.03
C ASP A 243 -14.72 24.51 32.69
N PHE A 244 -13.66 24.43 31.89
CA PHE A 244 -12.27 24.28 32.39
C PHE A 244 -11.60 25.62 32.70
N GLY A 245 -12.39 26.70 32.76
CA GLY A 245 -11.96 28.05 33.01
C GLY A 245 -11.30 28.72 31.80
N LYS A 246 -11.24 30.06 31.84
CA LYS A 246 -10.73 30.94 30.77
C LYS A 246 -9.27 30.67 30.32
N LYS A 247 -8.51 29.84 31.06
CA LYS A 247 -7.10 29.52 30.78
C LYS A 247 -6.95 28.42 29.71
N ILE A 248 -7.97 27.57 29.56
CA ILE A 248 -8.08 26.57 28.50
C ILE A 248 -8.89 27.18 27.37
N LYS A 249 -8.36 27.11 26.14
CA LYS A 249 -9.08 27.57 24.95
C LYS A 249 -10.03 26.47 24.51
N ASP A 250 -11.22 26.83 24.03
CA ASP A 250 -12.23 25.86 23.53
C ASP A 250 -11.64 24.90 22.50
N LYS A 251 -10.89 25.43 21.52
CA LYS A 251 -10.14 24.63 20.55
C LYS A 251 -9.29 23.51 21.17
N ILE A 252 -8.68 23.74 22.33
CA ILE A 252 -7.85 22.74 23.02
C ILE A 252 -8.72 21.75 23.80
N LYS A 253 -9.77 22.25 24.46
CA LYS A 253 -10.79 21.43 25.13
C LYS A 253 -11.42 20.44 24.14
N ASP A 254 -11.99 20.95 23.06
CA ASP A 254 -12.69 20.18 22.05
C ASP A 254 -11.77 19.14 21.42
N LYS A 255 -10.51 19.51 21.15
CA LYS A 255 -9.49 18.59 20.64
C LYS A 255 -9.23 17.43 21.60
N VAL A 256 -8.99 17.70 22.89
CA VAL A 256 -8.65 16.68 23.90
C VAL A 256 -9.84 15.77 24.20
N ILE A 257 -11.06 16.32 24.24
CA ILE A 257 -12.25 15.51 24.50
C ILE A 257 -12.61 14.68 23.26
N CYS A 258 -12.64 15.30 22.08
CA CYS A 258 -13.05 14.62 20.86
C CYS A 258 -12.02 13.58 20.39
N VAL A 259 -10.72 13.72 20.67
CA VAL A 259 -9.74 12.66 20.36
C VAL A 259 -10.05 11.40 21.17
N ASN A 260 -10.34 11.55 22.47
CA ASN A 260 -10.71 10.41 23.30
C ASN A 260 -12.02 9.77 22.83
N LEU A 261 -13.04 10.58 22.55
CA LEU A 261 -14.35 10.10 22.05
C LEU A 261 -14.24 9.42 20.67
N ALA A 262 -13.45 9.96 19.75
CA ALA A 262 -13.19 9.35 18.45
C ALA A 262 -12.57 7.95 18.61
N SER A 263 -11.57 7.85 19.48
CA SER A 263 -10.84 6.61 19.76
C SER A 263 -11.70 5.52 20.37
N VAL A 264 -12.52 5.82 21.38
CA VAL A 264 -13.44 4.80 21.92
C VAL A 264 -14.59 4.49 20.98
N SER A 265 -15.03 5.43 20.15
CA SER A 265 -16.01 5.14 19.10
C SER A 265 -15.45 4.13 18.09
N ILE A 266 -14.18 4.29 17.68
CA ILE A 266 -13.46 3.31 16.87
C ILE A 266 -13.46 1.95 17.55
N LEU A 267 -13.01 1.86 18.80
CA LEU A 267 -12.90 0.58 19.53
C LEU A 267 -14.26 -0.11 19.70
N LYS A 268 -15.35 0.65 19.74
CA LYS A 268 -16.73 0.14 19.73
C LYS A 268 -17.27 -0.25 18.34
N GLY A 269 -16.51 -0.03 17.27
CA GLY A 269 -16.96 -0.22 15.89
C GLY A 269 -17.92 0.87 15.38
N ASP A 270 -18.14 1.95 16.15
CA ASP A 270 -18.95 3.11 15.72
C ASP A 270 -18.12 4.07 14.86
N MET A 271 -17.91 3.67 13.61
CA MET A 271 -17.10 4.44 12.64
C MET A 271 -17.76 5.77 12.26
N ASN A 272 -19.08 5.87 12.29
CA ASN A 272 -19.79 7.11 12.00
C ASN A 272 -19.59 8.12 13.12
N GLY A 273 -19.76 7.70 14.37
CA GLY A 273 -19.46 8.52 15.55
C GLY A 273 -17.99 8.93 15.58
N ALA A 274 -17.08 7.99 15.29
CA ALA A 274 -15.65 8.28 15.22
C ALA A 274 -15.31 9.36 14.18
N LYS A 275 -15.81 9.23 12.94
CA LYS A 275 -15.59 10.23 11.87
C LYS A 275 -16.14 11.61 12.28
N LYS A 276 -17.29 11.66 12.97
CA LYS A 276 -17.86 12.92 13.47
C LYS A 276 -16.94 13.60 14.49
N TYR A 277 -16.47 12.88 15.51
CA TYR A 277 -15.55 13.46 16.50
C TYR A 277 -14.18 13.81 15.89
N TYR A 278 -13.69 12.98 14.97
CA TYR A 278 -12.44 13.24 14.26
C TYR A 278 -12.51 14.53 13.43
N GLN A 279 -13.64 14.85 12.83
CA GLN A 279 -13.82 16.12 12.12
C GLN A 279 -13.58 17.33 13.04
N THR A 280 -14.15 17.31 14.25
CA THR A 280 -13.89 18.33 15.28
C THR A 280 -12.42 18.35 15.69
N VAL A 281 -11.79 17.19 15.83
CA VAL A 281 -10.34 17.10 16.11
C VAL A 281 -9.52 17.75 15.00
N LYS A 282 -9.86 17.52 13.73
CA LYS A 282 -9.16 18.04 12.56
C LYS A 282 -9.24 19.56 12.47
N GLU A 283 -10.43 20.13 12.67
CA GLU A 283 -10.65 21.60 12.72
C GLU A 283 -9.83 22.26 13.85
N ASN A 284 -9.62 21.51 14.93
CA ASN A 284 -8.91 21.95 16.12
C ASN A 284 -7.44 21.48 16.18
N SER A 285 -6.95 20.80 15.15
CA SER A 285 -5.54 20.40 15.05
C SER A 285 -4.73 21.47 14.30
N GLY A 286 -3.44 21.53 14.59
CA GLY A 286 -2.48 22.34 13.87
C GLY A 286 -1.63 21.48 12.93
N PHE A 287 -0.85 22.13 12.08
CA PHE A 287 0.03 21.47 11.11
C PHE A 287 1.02 20.46 11.74
N PHE A 288 1.40 20.66 13.01
CA PHE A 288 2.34 19.79 13.73
C PHE A 288 1.68 18.61 14.46
N ASP A 289 0.36 18.44 14.36
CA ASP A 289 -0.36 17.31 14.96
C ASP A 289 -0.30 16.08 14.05
N THR A 290 0.88 15.50 13.93
CA THR A 290 1.17 14.39 13.00
C THR A 290 0.41 13.10 13.34
N TRP A 291 0.03 12.90 14.59
CA TRP A 291 -0.75 11.74 15.06
C TRP A 291 -2.16 11.65 14.43
N THR A 292 -2.67 12.75 13.85
CA THR A 292 -3.96 12.75 13.14
C THR A 292 -3.97 11.82 11.91
N VAL A 293 -2.78 11.48 11.39
CA VAL A 293 -2.61 10.51 10.29
C VAL A 293 -3.07 9.10 10.67
N ASP A 294 -3.02 8.73 11.95
CA ASP A 294 -3.41 7.40 12.41
C ASP A 294 -4.91 7.15 12.19
N TYR A 295 -5.76 8.17 12.42
CA TYR A 295 -7.19 8.09 12.11
C TYR A 295 -7.46 7.98 10.61
N ASP A 296 -6.82 8.83 9.80
CA ASP A 296 -6.99 8.80 8.34
C ASP A 296 -6.61 7.42 7.77
N LYS A 297 -5.51 6.84 8.24
CA LYS A 297 -5.10 5.48 7.87
C LYS A 297 -6.18 4.46 8.28
N LEU A 298 -6.68 4.51 9.51
CA LEU A 298 -7.66 3.55 9.99
C LEU A 298 -9.00 3.62 9.25
N PHE A 299 -9.48 4.83 8.98
CA PHE A 299 -10.72 5.02 8.22
C PHE A 299 -10.59 4.50 6.79
N ARG A 300 -9.47 4.77 6.11
CA ARG A 300 -9.21 4.20 4.78
C ARG A 300 -9.20 2.68 4.79
N LYS A 301 -8.54 2.06 5.78
CA LYS A 301 -8.52 0.59 5.94
C LYS A 301 -9.93 0.01 6.13
N THR A 302 -10.73 0.66 6.97
CA THR A 302 -12.12 0.24 7.24
C THR A 302 -13.00 0.39 6.01
N ASP A 303 -12.91 1.53 5.33
CA ASP A 303 -13.68 1.79 4.10
C ASP A 303 -13.29 0.81 2.99
N TYR A 304 -11.99 0.47 2.86
CA TYR A 304 -11.51 -0.53 1.92
C TYR A 304 -12.09 -1.93 2.20
N ILE A 305 -12.02 -2.41 3.45
CA ILE A 305 -12.61 -3.71 3.83
C ILE A 305 -14.12 -3.74 3.56
N ASN A 306 -14.82 -2.65 3.89
CA ASN A 306 -16.26 -2.58 3.65
C ASN A 306 -16.58 -2.60 2.15
N GLY A 307 -15.77 -1.97 1.31
CA GLY A 307 -15.89 -2.06 -0.15
C GLY A 307 -15.76 -3.50 -0.65
N LEU A 308 -14.84 -4.28 -0.06
CA LEU A 308 -14.64 -5.67 -0.44
C LEU A 308 -15.82 -6.60 -0.11
N LYS A 309 -16.63 -6.30 0.92
CA LYS A 309 -17.74 -7.18 1.33
C LYS A 309 -18.76 -7.43 0.21
N ASN A 310 -18.91 -6.48 -0.71
CA ASN A 310 -19.90 -6.54 -1.80
C ASN A 310 -19.25 -6.67 -3.19
N GLN A 311 -17.94 -6.85 -3.27
CA GLN A 311 -17.21 -6.86 -4.53
C GLN A 311 -16.95 -8.29 -5.01
N SER A 312 -17.25 -8.56 -6.28
CA SER A 312 -16.74 -9.75 -6.95
C SER A 312 -15.29 -9.51 -7.36
N LEU A 313 -14.38 -10.33 -6.86
CA LEU A 313 -12.98 -10.23 -7.23
C LEU A 313 -12.75 -10.78 -8.65
N PRO A 314 -11.95 -10.09 -9.49
CA PRO A 314 -11.58 -10.60 -10.79
C PRO A 314 -10.73 -11.87 -10.63
N SER A 315 -11.12 -12.94 -11.32
CA SER A 315 -10.23 -14.08 -11.57
C SER A 315 -9.05 -13.65 -12.45
N ILE A 316 -7.94 -14.33 -12.31
CA ILE A 316 -6.81 -14.21 -13.21
C ILE A 316 -6.23 -15.60 -13.46
N THR A 317 -5.63 -15.81 -14.61
CA THR A 317 -4.76 -16.97 -14.85
C THR A 317 -3.33 -16.59 -14.49
N ILE A 318 -2.70 -17.37 -13.62
CA ILE A 318 -1.33 -17.11 -13.15
C ILE A 318 -0.33 -17.82 -14.05
N TYR A 319 0.43 -17.04 -14.80
CA TYR A 319 1.63 -17.42 -15.55
C TYR A 319 2.91 -16.98 -14.81
N PRO A 320 4.10 -17.55 -15.15
CA PRO A 320 5.39 -17.18 -14.55
C PRO A 320 5.82 -15.71 -14.70
N ASN A 321 5.17 -14.96 -15.59
CA ASN A 321 5.44 -13.54 -15.86
C ASN A 321 4.20 -12.65 -15.60
N SER A 322 3.21 -13.15 -14.87
CA SER A 322 1.98 -12.45 -14.49
C SER A 322 2.22 -11.11 -13.81
N ALA A 323 3.32 -10.93 -13.08
CA ALA A 323 3.65 -9.65 -12.47
C ALA A 323 3.87 -8.57 -13.54
N TYR A 324 4.38 -8.95 -14.71
CA TYR A 324 4.74 -8.04 -15.80
C TYR A 324 3.69 -7.96 -16.89
N PHE A 325 2.97 -9.06 -17.15
CA PHE A 325 2.04 -9.15 -18.28
C PHE A 325 0.64 -9.62 -17.87
N ILE A 326 -0.35 -9.08 -18.58
CA ILE A 326 -1.67 -9.67 -18.73
C ILE A 326 -1.61 -10.53 -19.99
N THR A 327 -1.74 -11.84 -19.81
CA THR A 327 -1.75 -12.80 -20.91
C THR A 327 -3.18 -13.10 -21.36
N ILE A 328 -3.40 -13.09 -22.66
CA ILE A 328 -4.62 -13.55 -23.32
C ILE A 328 -4.19 -14.75 -24.17
N ASP A 329 -4.40 -15.93 -23.61
CA ASP A 329 -4.02 -17.21 -24.21
C ASP A 329 -5.22 -17.83 -24.93
N GLU A 330 -5.79 -17.03 -25.84
CA GLU A 330 -7.00 -17.36 -26.57
C GLU A 330 -6.92 -16.66 -27.93
N SER A 331 -7.07 -17.40 -29.02
CA SER A 331 -6.96 -16.82 -30.35
C SER A 331 -8.03 -15.76 -30.61
N GLY A 332 -7.78 -14.85 -31.54
CA GLY A 332 -8.72 -13.79 -31.88
C GLY A 332 -8.22 -12.81 -32.93
N LEU A 333 -8.87 -11.64 -32.96
CA LEU A 333 -8.53 -10.52 -33.83
C LEU A 333 -8.07 -9.32 -33.00
N TYR A 334 -6.91 -8.79 -33.35
CA TYR A 334 -6.40 -7.53 -32.85
C TYR A 334 -6.53 -6.43 -33.90
N THR A 335 -7.21 -5.36 -33.55
CA THR A 335 -7.33 -4.16 -34.39
C THR A 335 -6.34 -3.11 -33.92
N PHE A 336 -5.48 -2.63 -34.82
CA PHE A 336 -4.59 -1.50 -34.58
C PHE A 336 -4.62 -0.53 -35.75
N LYS A 337 -4.98 0.74 -35.48
CA LYS A 337 -5.11 1.77 -36.51
C LYS A 337 -5.97 1.30 -37.71
N ASN A 338 -7.11 0.66 -37.41
CA ASN A 338 -8.05 0.11 -38.38
C ASN A 338 -7.47 -1.01 -39.28
N LYS A 339 -6.42 -1.69 -38.83
CA LYS A 339 -5.91 -2.91 -39.46
C LYS A 339 -6.11 -4.08 -38.49
N GLU A 340 -6.73 -5.12 -38.98
CA GLU A 340 -6.97 -6.35 -38.22
C GLU A 340 -5.82 -7.34 -38.44
N ARG A 341 -5.48 -8.06 -37.37
CA ARG A 341 -4.52 -9.16 -37.39
C ARG A 341 -5.06 -10.30 -36.54
N GLU A 342 -4.97 -11.51 -37.06
CA GLU A 342 -5.20 -12.71 -36.26
C GLU A 342 -4.06 -12.92 -35.27
N PHE A 343 -4.39 -13.42 -34.10
CA PHE A 343 -3.42 -13.79 -33.07
C PHE A 343 -3.81 -15.11 -32.43
N SER A 344 -2.82 -15.84 -31.92
CA SER A 344 -3.00 -17.00 -31.05
C SER A 344 -2.84 -16.64 -29.57
N LYS A 345 -1.97 -15.68 -29.26
CA LYS A 345 -1.71 -15.16 -27.92
C LYS A 345 -1.45 -13.65 -27.95
N ILE A 346 -1.84 -12.95 -26.90
CA ILE A 346 -1.44 -11.56 -26.63
C ILE A 346 -0.86 -11.43 -25.23
N GLU A 347 0.20 -10.64 -25.08
CA GLU A 347 0.71 -10.19 -23.78
C GLU A 347 0.67 -8.66 -23.72
N ILE A 348 0.08 -8.12 -22.64
CA ILE A 348 -0.05 -6.68 -22.41
C ILE A 348 0.74 -6.33 -21.15
N GLU A 349 1.64 -5.36 -21.20
CA GLU A 349 2.34 -4.91 -19.99
C GLU A 349 1.38 -4.41 -18.91
N ARG A 350 1.57 -4.88 -17.67
CA ARG A 350 0.83 -4.44 -16.49
C ARG A 350 1.27 -3.08 -15.99
N PHE A 351 2.56 -2.82 -16.04
CA PHE A 351 3.15 -1.59 -15.56
C PHE A 351 4.27 -1.11 -16.48
N ILE A 352 4.32 0.21 -16.68
CA ILE A 352 5.25 0.86 -17.60
C ILE A 352 6.19 1.70 -16.73
N PRO A 353 7.51 1.50 -16.81
CA PRO A 353 8.47 2.29 -16.05
C PRO A 353 8.25 3.78 -16.29
N THR A 354 8.26 4.57 -15.22
CA THR A 354 8.19 6.03 -15.35
C THR A 354 9.50 6.52 -15.95
N VAL A 355 9.47 6.89 -17.24
CA VAL A 355 10.61 7.53 -17.89
C VAL A 355 10.76 8.93 -17.31
N GLN A 356 11.59 9.10 -16.28
CA GLN A 356 12.04 10.41 -15.83
C GLN A 356 13.06 10.97 -16.83
N SER A 357 12.62 11.32 -18.05
CA SER A 357 13.38 12.25 -18.87
C SER A 357 13.08 13.66 -18.37
N GLY A 358 14.12 14.43 -18.01
CA GLY A 358 14.04 15.77 -17.41
C GLY A 358 13.40 16.89 -18.27
N ILE A 359 12.59 16.52 -19.25
CA ILE A 359 11.72 17.44 -19.98
C ILE A 359 10.30 16.96 -19.67
N THR A 360 9.59 17.76 -18.86
CA THR A 360 8.16 17.60 -18.59
C THR A 360 7.41 17.74 -19.92
N SER A 361 7.23 16.62 -20.63
CA SER A 361 6.29 16.56 -21.73
C SER A 361 4.91 16.65 -21.10
N LEU A 362 4.26 17.81 -21.27
CA LEU A 362 2.82 17.94 -21.17
C LEU A 362 2.20 16.80 -22.03
N ASP A 363 1.32 15.99 -21.44
CA ASP A 363 0.59 14.87 -22.06
C ASP A 363 1.35 13.56 -22.33
N SER A 364 2.31 13.15 -21.47
CA SER A 364 2.89 11.80 -21.58
C SER A 364 1.96 10.71 -21.02
N TYR A 365 0.91 10.36 -21.76
CA TYR A 365 0.11 9.16 -21.43
C TYR A 365 1.00 7.91 -21.46
N ARG A 366 0.96 7.09 -20.39
CA ARG A 366 1.69 5.82 -20.38
C ARG A 366 0.89 4.77 -21.12
N LYS A 367 1.45 4.26 -22.22
CA LYS A 367 0.82 3.26 -23.11
C LYS A 367 1.56 1.93 -23.00
N PRO A 368 0.89 0.84 -22.60
CA PRO A 368 1.55 -0.44 -22.43
C PRO A 368 1.98 -0.98 -23.78
N ARG A 369 3.12 -1.68 -23.83
CA ARG A 369 3.46 -2.52 -24.98
C ARG A 369 2.50 -3.70 -25.01
N VAL A 370 2.02 -3.99 -26.21
CA VAL A 370 1.17 -5.13 -26.55
C VAL A 370 1.96 -5.99 -27.51
N PHE A 371 2.24 -7.22 -27.10
CA PHE A 371 2.96 -8.23 -27.85
C PHE A 371 1.93 -9.18 -28.45
N ILE A 372 1.98 -9.36 -29.76
CA ILE A 372 0.99 -10.15 -30.50
C ILE A 372 1.70 -11.30 -31.17
N TYR A 373 1.26 -12.52 -30.86
CA TYR A 373 1.79 -13.75 -31.42
C TYR A 373 0.81 -14.26 -32.48
N GLU A 374 1.24 -14.31 -33.75
CA GLU A 374 0.35 -14.64 -34.88
C GLU A 374 0.08 -16.17 -34.99
N LYS A 375 0.91 -17.02 -34.39
CA LYS A 375 0.72 -18.49 -34.31
C LYS A 375 1.13 -19.04 -32.94
N GLU A 376 0.57 -20.19 -32.58
CA GLU A 376 0.92 -20.89 -31.33
C GLU A 376 2.41 -21.22 -31.33
N ASN A 377 3.14 -20.72 -30.31
CA ASN A 377 4.60 -20.79 -30.19
C ASN A 377 5.40 -20.02 -31.26
N ASP A 378 4.84 -19.00 -31.93
CA ASP A 378 5.60 -18.17 -32.87
C ASP A 378 6.67 -17.35 -32.14
N VAL A 379 7.91 -17.37 -32.65
CA VAL A 379 8.99 -16.47 -32.21
C VAL A 379 8.76 -15.07 -32.79
N ARG A 380 7.93 -14.94 -33.84
CA ARG A 380 7.59 -13.67 -34.46
C ARG A 380 6.41 -13.03 -33.73
N TRP A 381 6.72 -12.00 -32.97
CA TRP A 381 5.74 -11.13 -32.35
C TRP A 381 5.80 -9.72 -32.92
N ILE A 382 4.70 -8.99 -32.80
CA ILE A 382 4.63 -7.58 -33.20
C ILE A 382 4.34 -6.73 -31.98
N MET A 383 5.11 -5.65 -31.82
CA MET A 383 4.94 -4.68 -30.76
C MET A 383 4.02 -3.54 -31.17
N HIS A 384 2.97 -3.30 -30.40
CA HIS A 384 2.16 -2.10 -30.51
C HIS A 384 2.09 -1.37 -29.17
N LYS A 385 1.86 -0.06 -29.20
CA LYS A 385 1.53 0.71 -27.99
C LYS A 385 0.01 0.74 -27.83
N GLY A 386 -0.47 0.48 -26.61
CA GLY A 386 -1.87 0.64 -26.22
C GLY A 386 -2.45 2.00 -26.65
N GLY A 387 -3.75 2.03 -26.94
CA GLY A 387 -4.42 3.26 -27.39
C GLY A 387 -5.91 3.04 -27.65
N THR A 388 -6.67 4.13 -27.72
CA THR A 388 -8.14 4.10 -27.86
C THR A 388 -8.65 3.38 -29.11
N HIS A 389 -7.82 3.29 -30.16
CA HIS A 389 -8.15 2.60 -31.42
C HIS A 389 -7.72 1.12 -31.41
N ASN A 390 -7.14 0.65 -30.31
CA ASN A 390 -6.72 -0.73 -30.17
C ASN A 390 -7.88 -1.53 -29.57
N GLN A 391 -8.23 -2.62 -30.21
CA GLN A 391 -9.27 -3.53 -29.75
C GLN A 391 -8.80 -4.96 -29.91
N ILE A 392 -9.09 -5.79 -28.92
CA ILE A 392 -8.88 -7.24 -28.95
C ILE A 392 -10.26 -7.87 -28.90
N VAL A 393 -10.55 -8.75 -29.85
CA VAL A 393 -11.75 -9.59 -29.85
C VAL A 393 -11.29 -11.04 -29.85
N THR A 394 -11.54 -11.76 -28.76
CA THR A 394 -11.15 -13.16 -28.65
C THR A 394 -12.16 -14.08 -29.35
N SER A 395 -11.77 -15.32 -29.62
CA SER A 395 -12.62 -16.32 -30.29
C SER A 395 -13.86 -16.72 -29.49
N THR A 396 -13.83 -16.58 -28.16
CA THR A 396 -15.00 -16.71 -27.27
C THR A 396 -15.87 -15.45 -27.20
N GLY A 397 -15.48 -14.38 -27.91
CA GLY A 397 -16.25 -13.14 -28.03
C GLY A 397 -15.95 -12.10 -26.94
N LYS A 398 -14.86 -12.23 -26.17
CA LYS A 398 -14.45 -11.18 -25.24
C LYS A 398 -13.97 -9.96 -26.03
N GLU A 399 -14.58 -8.81 -25.77
CA GLU A 399 -14.14 -7.52 -26.34
C GLU A 399 -13.32 -6.76 -25.29
N ILE A 400 -12.03 -6.52 -25.58
CA ILE A 400 -11.12 -5.74 -24.74
C ILE A 400 -10.67 -4.50 -25.50
N ILE A 401 -10.78 -3.33 -24.85
CA ILE A 401 -10.35 -2.04 -25.39
C ILE A 401 -9.42 -1.35 -24.41
N PHE A 402 -8.62 -0.39 -24.88
CA PHE A 402 -7.76 0.40 -23.99
C PHE A 402 -8.43 1.74 -23.68
N ARG A 403 -8.57 2.05 -22.39
CA ARG A 403 -9.08 3.34 -21.91
C ARG A 403 -8.03 4.04 -21.07
N GLU A 404 -8.03 5.36 -21.15
CA GLU A 404 -7.20 6.20 -20.30
C GLU A 404 -7.85 6.35 -18.92
N GLU A 405 -7.08 6.10 -17.88
CA GLU A 405 -7.46 6.31 -16.48
C GLU A 405 -6.27 6.90 -15.73
N ASN A 406 -6.43 8.10 -15.17
CA ASN A 406 -5.38 8.83 -14.43
C ASN A 406 -4.05 8.98 -15.21
N GLY A 407 -4.12 9.17 -16.53
CA GLY A 407 -2.95 9.32 -17.40
C GLY A 407 -2.34 8.01 -17.92
N ASP A 408 -2.90 6.85 -17.53
CA ASP A 408 -2.41 5.53 -17.94
C ASP A 408 -3.45 4.81 -18.81
N PHE A 409 -3.01 4.19 -19.91
CA PHE A 409 -3.86 3.36 -20.75
C PHE A 409 -3.95 1.94 -20.19
N LYS A 410 -5.14 1.54 -19.75
CA LYS A 410 -5.40 0.20 -19.20
C LYS A 410 -6.36 -0.60 -20.09
N PRO A 411 -6.24 -1.94 -20.13
CA PRO A 411 -7.19 -2.79 -20.84
C PRO A 411 -8.49 -2.90 -20.03
N TYR A 412 -9.62 -2.76 -20.72
CA TYR A 412 -10.98 -2.91 -20.17
C TYR A 412 -11.74 -3.95 -20.98
N ILE A 413 -12.39 -4.88 -20.30
CA ILE A 413 -13.28 -5.87 -20.90
C ILE A 413 -14.74 -5.39 -20.85
N LYS A 414 -15.45 -5.60 -21.95
CA LYS A 414 -16.89 -5.33 -22.04
C LYS A 414 -17.69 -6.38 -21.28
N GLN A 415 -18.60 -5.93 -20.44
CA GLN A 415 -19.51 -6.74 -19.64
C GLN A 415 -20.81 -7.03 -20.39
N LYS A 416 -21.54 -8.06 -19.98
CA LYS A 416 -22.81 -8.47 -20.62
C LYS A 416 -23.88 -7.36 -20.61
N ASN A 417 -23.84 -6.48 -19.61
CA ASN A 417 -24.76 -5.34 -19.48
C ASN A 417 -24.34 -4.13 -20.34
N GLY A 418 -23.23 -4.21 -21.08
CA GLY A 418 -22.68 -3.13 -21.90
C GLY A 418 -21.67 -2.23 -21.19
N ASP A 419 -21.49 -2.37 -19.87
CA ASP A 419 -20.47 -1.63 -19.11
C ASP A 419 -19.07 -2.20 -19.38
N TYR A 420 -18.05 -1.52 -18.86
CA TYR A 420 -16.67 -1.95 -18.99
C TYR A 420 -15.99 -1.98 -17.63
N SER A 421 -15.20 -3.02 -17.38
CA SER A 421 -14.35 -3.14 -16.19
C SER A 421 -12.90 -3.35 -16.60
N ILE A 422 -11.95 -3.02 -15.73
CA ILE A 422 -10.53 -3.31 -15.98
C ILE A 422 -10.37 -4.83 -16.20
N TYR A 423 -9.58 -5.18 -17.21
CA TYR A 423 -9.27 -6.57 -17.55
C TYR A 423 -7.96 -6.98 -16.89
N HIS A 424 -7.97 -8.12 -16.17
CA HIS A 424 -6.82 -8.59 -15.41
C HIS A 424 -6.19 -9.90 -15.91
N GLY A 425 -6.71 -10.51 -16.99
CA GLY A 425 -6.18 -11.73 -17.62
C GLY A 425 -6.97 -13.00 -17.31
N HIS A 426 -8.23 -13.06 -17.79
CA HIS A 426 -9.19 -14.15 -17.56
C HIS A 426 -9.32 -15.13 -18.71
#